data_AF-A0A3A8Q619-F1
#
_entry.id   AF-A0A3A8Q619-F1
#
_cell.length_a   1.000
_cell.length_b   1.000
_cell.length_c   1.000
_cell.angle_alpha   90.00
_cell.angle_beta   90.00
_cell.angle_gamma   90.00
#
_symmetry.space_group_name_H-M   'P 1'
#
loop_
_entity.id
_entity.type
_entity.pdbx_description
1 polymer ?
#
loop_
_entity_poly.entity_id
_entity_poly.type
_entity_poly.pdbx_seq_one_letter_code
_entity_poly.pdbx_strand_id
1 'polypeptide(L)'
;MFRISSLCLCLFASLAIADESSSKPARLTVAQKNGWAAYDKDLKVKEDAVNKACGSALTSSYDKSSYPAFDPMKDRTQSACQTAVGTLVAVCGTVDGKAAVKEAVTKTVCRLSTDGTRVSLDAGVLTIHIDPAKSSIVGKEAGSYSWKSALEEVL
;
A
#
# COMPACT_ATOMS: atom_id res chain seq x y z
N MET A 1 -19.83 -21.63 -65.53
CA MET A 1 -20.13 -21.99 -64.14
C MET A 1 -19.73 -23.43 -63.92
N PHE A 2 -18.59 -23.70 -63.26
CA PHE A 2 -18.20 -25.01 -62.71
C PHE A 2 -16.90 -24.84 -61.90
N ARG A 3 -16.86 -25.51 -60.72
CA ARG A 3 -15.67 -26.02 -60.00
C ARG A 3 -14.80 -24.99 -59.25
N ILE A 4 -14.21 -25.22 -58.06
CA ILE A 4 -14.08 -26.37 -57.15
C ILE A 4 -13.73 -25.81 -55.77
N SER A 5 -14.19 -26.47 -54.72
CA SER A 5 -13.81 -26.31 -53.32
C SER A 5 -12.30 -26.41 -53.09
N SER A 6 -11.74 -25.57 -52.22
CA SER A 6 -10.57 -25.98 -51.44
C SER A 6 -10.52 -25.23 -50.11
N LEU A 7 -11.11 -25.87 -49.09
CA LEU A 7 -10.89 -25.60 -47.68
C LEU A 7 -9.41 -25.87 -47.39
N CYS A 8 -8.62 -24.81 -47.15
CA CYS A 8 -7.33 -24.97 -46.49
C CYS A 8 -7.52 -24.62 -45.01
N LEU A 9 -7.78 -25.66 -44.21
CA LEU A 9 -7.64 -25.65 -42.76
C LEU A 9 -6.17 -25.34 -42.44
N CYS A 10 -5.83 -24.09 -42.16
CA CYS A 10 -4.59 -23.78 -41.47
C CYS A 10 -4.84 -23.99 -39.97
N LEU A 11 -4.51 -25.20 -39.49
CA LEU A 11 -4.24 -25.45 -38.07
C LEU A 11 -3.10 -24.51 -37.64
N PHE A 12 -3.43 -23.40 -37.00
CA PHE A 12 -2.47 -22.70 -36.16
C PHE A 12 -2.40 -23.48 -34.86
N ALA A 13 -1.39 -24.34 -34.76
CA ALA A 13 -1.00 -24.98 -33.52
C ALA A 13 -0.69 -23.88 -32.49
N SER A 14 -1.54 -23.80 -31.47
CA SER A 14 -1.34 -22.98 -30.29
C SER A 14 0.00 -23.33 -29.65
N LEU A 15 1.03 -22.52 -29.88
CA LEU A 15 2.18 -22.45 -29.01
C LEU A 15 1.71 -21.77 -27.71
N ALA A 16 1.16 -22.59 -26.82
CA ALA A 16 1.10 -22.27 -25.41
C ALA A 16 2.55 -22.20 -24.92
N ILE A 17 3.14 -21.01 -24.99
CA ILE A 17 4.28 -20.67 -24.16
C ILE A 17 3.71 -20.63 -22.74
N ALA A 18 3.68 -21.78 -22.08
CA ALA A 18 3.52 -21.82 -20.64
C ALA A 18 4.76 -21.13 -20.08
N ASP A 19 4.64 -19.82 -19.84
CA ASP A 19 5.56 -19.09 -19.00
C ASP A 19 5.37 -19.63 -17.58
N GLU A 20 6.03 -20.77 -17.30
CA GLU A 20 6.23 -21.30 -15.96
C GLU A 20 7.26 -20.42 -15.22
N SER A 21 7.06 -19.09 -15.22
CA SER A 21 7.59 -18.24 -14.16
C SER A 21 6.72 -18.41 -12.92
N SER A 22 6.62 -19.64 -12.43
CA SER A 22 6.19 -19.91 -11.06
C SER A 22 7.35 -19.48 -10.15
N SER A 23 7.53 -18.17 -10.00
CA SER A 23 8.43 -17.61 -9.01
C SER A 23 7.85 -17.94 -7.64
N LYS A 24 8.22 -19.09 -7.08
CA LYS A 24 7.96 -19.38 -5.66
C LYS A 24 8.47 -18.17 -4.88
N PRO A 25 7.66 -17.59 -3.97
CA PRO A 25 8.10 -16.48 -3.14
C PRO A 25 9.42 -16.86 -2.46
N ALA A 26 10.45 -16.01 -2.62
CA ALA A 26 11.73 -16.25 -1.99
C ALA A 26 11.53 -16.44 -0.48
N ARG A 27 12.08 -17.53 0.08
CA ARG A 27 11.93 -17.82 1.50
C ARG A 27 12.60 -16.72 2.32
N LEU A 28 11.82 -16.01 3.13
CA LEU A 28 12.35 -14.97 4.03
C LEU A 28 13.38 -15.56 5.00
N THR A 29 14.49 -14.82 5.17
CA THR A 29 15.49 -15.09 6.21
C THR A 29 14.92 -14.83 7.61
N VAL A 30 15.58 -15.32 8.65
CA VAL A 30 15.17 -15.06 10.05
C VAL A 30 15.23 -13.57 10.37
N ALA A 31 16.26 -12.85 9.92
CA ALA A 31 16.38 -11.40 10.09
C ALA A 31 15.19 -10.66 9.47
N GLN A 32 14.77 -11.05 8.27
CA GLN A 32 13.60 -10.45 7.62
C GLN A 32 12.28 -10.75 8.37
N LYS A 33 12.11 -11.97 8.88
CA LYS A 33 10.93 -12.30 9.69
C LYS A 33 10.87 -11.47 10.98
N ASN A 34 12.00 -11.35 11.67
CA ASN A 34 12.10 -10.56 12.90
C ASN A 34 11.90 -9.07 12.63
N GLY A 35 12.44 -8.55 11.51
CA GLY A 35 12.20 -7.18 11.06
C GLY A 35 10.72 -6.90 10.83
N TRP A 36 10.01 -7.77 10.10
CA TRP A 36 8.57 -7.63 9.91
C TRP A 36 7.79 -7.68 11.23
N ALA A 37 8.13 -8.59 12.14
CA ALA A 37 7.47 -8.67 13.43
C ALA A 37 7.66 -7.38 14.27
N ALA A 38 8.86 -6.79 14.23
CA ALA A 38 9.12 -5.51 14.88
C ALA A 38 8.30 -4.38 14.26
N TYR A 39 8.27 -4.28 12.92
CA TYR A 39 7.50 -3.24 12.22
C TYR A 39 6.00 -3.39 12.41
N ASP A 40 5.47 -4.61 12.43
CA ASP A 40 4.06 -4.89 12.72
C ASP A 40 3.71 -4.46 14.14
N LYS A 41 4.59 -4.73 15.12
CA LYS A 41 4.43 -4.29 16.51
C LYS A 41 4.40 -2.77 16.63
N ASP A 42 5.36 -2.08 16.01
CA ASP A 42 5.44 -0.63 16.06
C ASP A 42 4.27 0.03 15.34
N LEU A 43 3.83 -0.55 14.22
CA LEU A 43 2.62 -0.10 13.51
C LEU A 43 1.38 -0.26 14.39
N LYS A 44 1.25 -1.38 15.12
CA LYS A 44 0.15 -1.61 16.05
C LYS A 44 0.10 -0.56 17.16
N VAL A 45 1.25 -0.12 17.67
CA VAL A 45 1.31 0.99 18.65
C VAL A 45 0.74 2.29 18.06
N LYS A 46 1.03 2.58 16.78
CA LYS A 46 0.45 3.76 16.09
C LYS A 46 -1.06 3.60 15.88
N GLU A 47 -1.49 2.44 15.41
CA GLU A 47 -2.90 2.09 15.28
C GLU A 47 -3.67 2.29 16.59
N ASP A 48 -3.17 1.76 17.70
CA ASP A 48 -3.84 1.87 19.00
C ASP A 48 -3.97 3.32 19.45
N ALA A 49 -2.94 4.14 19.19
CA ALA A 49 -2.98 5.56 19.47
C ALA A 49 -4.06 6.27 18.63
N VAL A 50 -4.19 5.92 17.35
CA VAL A 50 -5.23 6.46 16.46
C VAL A 50 -6.61 6.03 16.91
N ASN A 51 -6.84 4.73 17.13
CA ASN A 51 -8.12 4.21 17.61
C ASN A 51 -8.56 4.90 18.91
N LYS A 52 -7.63 5.12 19.85
CA LYS A 52 -7.89 5.87 21.08
C LYS A 52 -8.22 7.34 20.82
N ALA A 53 -7.47 8.02 19.96
CA ALA A 53 -7.64 9.47 19.70
C ALA A 53 -8.93 9.76 18.92
N CYS A 54 -9.26 8.90 17.94
CA CYS A 54 -10.35 9.07 17.00
C CYS A 54 -11.65 8.39 17.45
N GLY A 55 -11.60 7.47 18.42
CA GLY A 55 -12.74 6.64 18.78
C GLY A 55 -13.13 5.69 17.63
N SER A 56 -12.13 5.21 16.88
CA SER A 56 -12.27 4.30 15.74
C SER A 56 -11.83 2.88 16.13
N ALA A 57 -12.00 1.93 15.20
CA ALA A 57 -11.55 0.54 15.33
C ALA A 57 -10.83 0.09 14.05
N LEU A 58 -9.97 0.96 13.51
CA LEU A 58 -9.23 0.66 12.30
C LEU A 58 -8.14 -0.38 12.56
N THR A 59 -7.79 -1.11 11.51
CA THR A 59 -6.66 -2.06 11.50
C THR A 59 -5.57 -1.57 10.55
N SER A 60 -4.33 -1.96 10.78
CA SER A 60 -3.15 -1.48 10.04
C SER A 60 -2.26 -2.64 9.65
N SER A 61 -1.72 -2.61 8.44
CA SER A 61 -0.87 -3.70 7.93
C SER A 61 0.12 -3.22 6.88
N TYR A 62 1.20 -3.96 6.70
CA TYR A 62 2.06 -3.83 5.53
C TYR A 62 1.63 -4.79 4.42
N ASP A 63 1.54 -4.30 3.20
CA ASP A 63 1.47 -5.13 2.00
C ASP A 63 2.87 -5.70 1.72
N LYS A 64 3.25 -6.74 2.47
CA LYS A 64 4.57 -7.39 2.38
C LYS A 64 4.91 -7.88 0.97
N SER A 65 3.89 -8.17 0.15
CA SER A 65 4.08 -8.59 -1.25
C SER A 65 4.62 -7.48 -2.14
N SER A 66 4.32 -6.22 -1.80
CA SER A 66 4.87 -5.06 -2.49
C SER A 66 6.36 -4.80 -2.20
N TYR A 67 6.97 -5.50 -1.23
CA TYR A 67 8.37 -5.32 -0.83
C TYR A 67 9.25 -6.50 -1.29
N PRO A 68 9.66 -6.56 -2.57
CA PRO A 68 10.38 -7.71 -3.13
C PRO A 68 11.78 -7.90 -2.52
N ALA A 69 12.41 -6.82 -2.04
CA ALA A 69 13.74 -6.84 -1.42
C ALA A 69 13.72 -6.09 -0.09
N PHE A 70 12.98 -6.62 0.88
CA PHE A 70 12.97 -6.09 2.24
C PHE A 70 14.32 -6.31 2.92
N ASP A 71 15.03 -5.21 3.20
CA ASP A 71 16.22 -5.16 4.04
C ASP A 71 15.93 -4.27 5.26
N PRO A 72 15.71 -4.83 6.46
CA PRO A 72 15.35 -4.06 7.65
C PRO A 72 16.43 -3.06 8.10
N MET A 73 17.65 -3.16 7.57
CA MET A 73 18.74 -2.23 7.90
C MET A 73 18.82 -1.04 6.93
N LYS A 74 18.20 -1.14 5.75
CA LYS A 74 18.28 -0.12 4.69
C LYS A 74 16.94 0.48 4.33
N ASP A 75 15.87 -0.28 4.51
CA ASP A 75 14.53 0.14 4.15
C ASP A 75 13.98 1.12 5.19
N ARG A 76 13.70 2.35 4.74
CA ARG A 76 13.09 3.41 5.57
C ARG A 76 11.61 3.58 5.27
N THR A 77 11.04 2.78 4.37
CA THR A 77 9.64 2.94 3.97
C THR A 77 8.69 2.58 5.11
N GLN A 78 9.10 1.69 6.01
CA GLN A 78 8.30 1.25 7.15
C GLN A 78 8.15 2.39 8.16
N SER A 79 9.22 3.11 8.48
CA SER A 79 9.14 4.25 9.40
C SER A 79 8.32 5.40 8.81
N ALA A 80 8.46 5.67 7.51
CA ALA A 80 7.61 6.65 6.83
C ALA A 80 6.12 6.29 6.94
N CYS A 81 5.76 5.02 6.76
CA CYS A 81 4.39 4.58 6.94
C CYS A 81 3.90 4.71 8.40
N GLN A 82 4.72 4.30 9.38
CA GLN A 82 4.37 4.45 10.80
C GLN A 82 4.13 5.92 11.16
N THR A 83 4.92 6.84 10.61
CA THR A 83 4.70 8.29 10.76
C THR A 83 3.38 8.73 10.14
N ALA A 84 3.06 8.27 8.92
CA ALA A 84 1.80 8.58 8.26
C ALA A 84 0.60 8.10 9.09
N VAL A 85 0.59 6.83 9.52
CA VAL A 85 -0.47 6.28 10.40
C VAL A 85 -0.54 7.05 11.71
N GLY A 86 0.59 7.31 12.35
CA GLY A 86 0.62 8.10 13.59
C GLY A 86 0.09 9.54 13.42
N THR A 87 0.19 10.10 12.22
CA THR A 87 -0.30 11.46 11.93
C THR A 87 -1.82 11.55 11.92
N LEU A 88 -2.55 10.44 11.77
CA LEU A 88 -4.01 10.41 11.96
C LEU A 88 -4.43 10.87 13.36
N VAL A 89 -3.58 10.71 14.39
CA VAL A 89 -3.83 11.27 15.73
C VAL A 89 -3.98 12.80 15.66
N ALA A 90 -3.15 13.47 14.85
CA ALA A 90 -3.21 14.92 14.69
C ALA A 90 -4.43 15.36 13.86
N VAL A 91 -4.85 14.57 12.88
CA VAL A 91 -6.11 14.78 12.14
C VAL A 91 -7.29 14.71 13.10
N CYS A 92 -7.29 13.71 14.00
CA CYS A 92 -8.28 13.55 15.07
C CYS A 92 -8.16 14.59 16.20
N GLY A 93 -7.37 15.65 16.03
CA GLY A 93 -7.33 16.78 16.96
C GLY A 93 -8.61 17.64 16.93
N THR A 94 -9.42 17.55 15.87
CA THR A 94 -10.67 18.29 15.71
C THR A 94 -11.89 17.35 15.71
N VAL A 95 -13.09 17.90 15.92
CA VAL A 95 -14.34 17.11 15.88
C VAL A 95 -14.57 16.51 14.49
N ASP A 96 -14.42 17.32 13.45
CA ASP A 96 -14.62 16.89 12.06
C ASP A 96 -13.57 15.86 11.64
N GLY A 97 -12.30 16.05 12.03
CA GLY A 97 -11.23 15.08 11.73
C GLY A 97 -11.45 13.74 12.41
N LYS A 98 -12.00 13.70 13.64
CA LYS A 98 -12.41 12.45 14.29
C LYS A 98 -13.54 11.76 13.54
N ALA A 99 -14.58 12.52 13.15
CA ALA A 99 -15.72 11.98 12.41
C ALA A 99 -15.27 11.39 11.07
N ALA A 100 -14.47 12.14 10.29
CA ALA A 100 -13.95 11.71 9.00
C ALA A 100 -13.15 10.40 9.11
N VAL A 101 -12.21 10.30 10.06
CA VAL A 101 -11.44 9.05 10.26
C VAL A 101 -12.36 7.89 10.66
N LYS A 102 -13.32 8.12 11.56
CA LYS A 102 -14.21 7.07 12.06
C LYS A 102 -15.16 6.54 10.98
N GLU A 103 -15.64 7.42 10.11
CA GLU A 103 -16.59 7.08 9.04
C GLU A 103 -15.89 6.47 7.84
N ALA A 104 -14.74 7.05 7.46
CA ALA A 104 -14.11 6.78 6.18
C ALA A 104 -13.00 5.72 6.25
N VAL A 105 -12.42 5.41 7.42
CA VAL A 105 -11.26 4.51 7.54
C VAL A 105 -11.55 3.29 8.41
N THR A 106 -11.56 2.12 7.77
CA THR A 106 -11.63 0.81 8.44
C THR A 106 -10.27 0.12 8.48
N LYS A 107 -9.39 0.45 7.53
CA LYS A 107 -8.08 -0.16 7.41
C LYS A 107 -7.04 0.84 6.88
N THR A 108 -5.81 0.75 7.38
CA THR A 108 -4.64 1.34 6.74
C THR A 108 -3.74 0.25 6.16
N VAL A 109 -3.16 0.53 4.98
CA VAL A 109 -2.24 -0.39 4.30
C VAL A 109 -0.99 0.39 3.89
N CYS A 110 0.16 0.00 4.45
CA CYS A 110 1.47 0.46 4.00
C CYS A 110 1.88 -0.32 2.75
N ARG A 111 2.18 0.37 1.66
CA ARG A 111 2.55 -0.25 0.38
C ARG A 111 3.78 0.44 -0.22
N LEU A 112 4.70 -0.36 -0.76
CA LEU A 112 5.78 0.16 -1.59
C LEU A 112 5.19 0.71 -2.90
N SER A 113 5.65 1.89 -3.30
CA SER A 113 5.29 2.54 -4.55
C SER A 113 6.54 2.87 -5.36
N THR A 114 6.41 2.89 -6.68
CA THR A 114 7.41 3.41 -7.63
C THR A 114 6.94 4.71 -8.30
N ASP A 115 5.74 5.15 -7.92
CA ASP A 115 5.03 6.27 -8.52
C ASP A 115 4.86 7.42 -7.51
N GLY A 116 5.82 7.59 -6.60
CA GLY A 116 5.80 8.65 -5.59
C GLY A 116 5.12 8.28 -4.27
N THR A 117 5.46 9.08 -3.25
CA THR A 117 4.95 8.96 -1.88
C THR A 117 3.65 9.76 -1.75
N ARG A 118 2.55 9.08 -1.38
CA ARG A 118 1.19 9.67 -1.31
C ARG A 118 0.26 8.85 -0.43
N VAL A 119 -0.96 9.35 -0.24
CA VAL A 119 -2.07 8.57 0.33
C VAL A 119 -3.22 8.46 -0.66
N SER A 120 -4.00 7.39 -0.54
CA SER A 120 -5.26 7.23 -1.26
C SER A 120 -6.28 6.52 -0.37
N LEU A 121 -7.53 6.93 -0.43
CA LEU A 121 -8.63 6.25 0.27
C LEU A 121 -9.57 5.61 -0.75
N ASP A 122 -9.81 4.31 -0.59
CA ASP A 122 -10.77 3.57 -1.41
C ASP A 122 -11.52 2.55 -0.54
N ALA A 123 -12.86 2.60 -0.57
CA ALA A 123 -13.74 1.67 0.14
C ALA A 123 -13.34 1.36 1.61
N GLY A 124 -12.96 2.39 2.38
CA GLY A 124 -12.54 2.22 3.77
C GLY A 124 -11.06 1.92 3.98
N VAL A 125 -10.30 1.70 2.91
CA VAL A 125 -8.88 1.32 2.93
C VAL A 125 -8.02 2.53 2.58
N LEU A 126 -7.40 3.10 3.61
CA LEU A 126 -6.39 4.15 3.45
C LEU A 126 -5.05 3.51 3.09
N THR A 127 -4.66 3.61 1.83
CA THR A 127 -3.36 3.12 1.37
C THR A 127 -2.32 4.23 1.47
N ILE A 128 -1.23 3.95 2.17
CA ILE A 128 -0.06 4.81 2.29
C ILE A 128 1.00 4.26 1.34
N HIS A 129 1.18 4.96 0.23
CA HIS A 129 2.13 4.63 -0.81
C HIS A 129 3.46 5.28 -0.46
N ILE A 130 4.52 4.48 -0.31
CA ILE A 130 5.86 4.99 -0.02
C ILE A 130 6.80 4.66 -1.18
N ASP A 131 7.33 5.71 -1.81
CA ASP A 131 8.39 5.59 -2.80
C ASP A 131 9.73 5.91 -2.15
N PRO A 132 10.64 4.92 -2.02
CA PRO A 132 11.94 5.14 -1.37
C PRO A 132 12.85 6.10 -2.14
N ALA A 133 12.60 6.32 -3.44
CA ALA A 133 13.35 7.25 -4.28
C ALA A 133 12.72 8.66 -4.29
N LYS A 134 11.42 8.77 -4.01
CA LYS A 134 10.69 10.05 -4.00
C LYS A 134 10.06 10.28 -2.62
N SER A 135 10.86 10.86 -1.71
CA SER A 135 10.44 11.10 -0.32
C SER A 135 9.44 12.25 -0.14
N SER A 136 9.33 13.16 -1.13
CA SER A 136 8.32 14.21 -1.13
C SER A 136 6.92 13.60 -1.20
N ILE A 137 6.05 14.06 -0.31
CA ILE A 137 4.63 13.68 -0.29
C ILE A 137 3.93 14.48 -1.39
N VAL A 138 3.05 13.83 -2.15
CA VAL A 138 2.19 14.46 -3.14
C VAL A 138 0.72 14.28 -2.76
N GLY A 139 -0.10 15.28 -3.05
CA GLY A 139 -1.56 15.23 -2.96
C GLY A 139 -2.23 15.56 -4.30
N LYS A 140 -3.52 15.87 -4.28
CA LYS A 140 -4.31 16.14 -5.50
C LYS A 140 -4.06 17.54 -6.04
N GLU A 141 -3.85 18.51 -5.16
CA GLU A 141 -3.54 19.89 -5.52
C GLU A 141 -2.04 20.15 -5.68
N ALA A 142 -1.67 21.27 -6.31
CA ALA A 142 -0.28 21.68 -6.42
C ALA A 142 0.19 22.34 -5.11
N GLY A 143 1.28 21.85 -4.53
CA GLY A 143 1.85 22.45 -3.33
C GLY A 143 2.81 21.54 -2.57
N SER A 144 3.33 22.05 -1.46
CA SER A 144 4.14 21.28 -0.52
C SER A 144 3.22 20.52 0.43
N TYR A 145 3.28 19.18 0.40
CA TYR A 145 2.48 18.35 1.29
C TYR A 145 3.26 17.88 2.52
N SER A 146 2.53 17.82 3.63
CA SER A 146 2.87 17.03 4.80
C SER A 146 1.98 15.79 4.84
N TRP A 147 2.30 14.82 5.71
CA TRP A 147 1.39 13.69 5.93
C TRP A 147 0.01 14.16 6.37
N LYS A 148 -0.05 15.17 7.24
CA LYS A 148 -1.32 15.70 7.75
C LYS A 148 -2.17 16.26 6.62
N SER A 149 -1.62 17.14 5.80
CA SER A 149 -2.38 17.77 4.70
C SER A 149 -2.80 16.74 3.64
N ALA A 150 -1.96 15.74 3.35
CA ALA A 150 -2.32 14.68 2.41
C ALA A 150 -3.44 13.78 2.96
N LEU A 151 -3.43 13.50 4.26
CA LEU A 151 -4.49 12.74 4.94
C LEU A 151 -5.82 13.51 4.97
N GLU A 152 -5.79 14.79 5.35
CA GLU A 152 -6.98 15.66 5.38
C GLU A 152 -7.62 15.85 4.00
N GLU A 153 -6.86 15.71 2.90
CA GLU A 153 -7.38 15.83 1.53
C GLU A 153 -8.15 14.58 1.04
N VAL A 154 -7.96 13.43 1.70
CA VAL A 154 -8.60 12.16 1.32
C VAL A 154 -9.64 11.66 2.33
N LEU A 155 -9.77 12.34 3.47
CA LEU A 155 -10.72 12.05 4.54
C LEU A 155 -11.87 13.05 4.50
#